data_AF-A0A4R4IH59-F1
#
_entry.id   AF-A0A4R4IH59-F1
#
_cell.length_a   1.000
_cell.length_b   1.000
_cell.length_c   1.000
_cell.angle_alpha   90.00
_cell.angle_beta   90.00
_cell.angle_gamma   90.00
#
_symmetry.space_group_name_H-M   'P 1'
#
loop_
_entity.id
_entity.type
_entity.pdbx_description
1 polymer ?
#
loop_
_entity_poly.entity_id
_entity_poly.type
_entity_poly.pdbx_seq_one_letter_code
_entity_poly.pdbx_strand_id
1 'polypeptide(L)'
;MALYAPHVYSDPLTIAALETLAGELPGQARVMLVLKDGSRVAGTVVMRPCLQHFSDPAEQAGVNAMVRLDDLARISQQHVIWLDSVRQVLRLGEPGPGEVL
;
A
#
# COMPACT_ATOMS: atom_id res chain seq x y z
N MET A 1 -20.25 8.55 -8.68
CA MET A 1 -18.95 9.26 -8.77
C MET A 1 -17.89 8.22 -9.05
N ALA A 2 -17.09 8.40 -10.10
CA ALA A 2 -15.93 7.54 -10.35
C ALA A 2 -14.82 7.87 -9.34
N LEU A 3 -14.08 6.86 -8.90
CA LEU A 3 -12.85 7.05 -8.14
C LEU A 3 -11.72 7.39 -9.13
N TYR A 4 -10.80 8.26 -8.73
CA TYR A 4 -9.64 8.63 -9.56
C TYR A 4 -8.34 8.12 -8.97
N ALA A 5 -7.46 7.62 -9.82
CA ALA A 5 -6.11 7.17 -9.49
C ALA A 5 -5.10 7.77 -10.47
N PRO A 6 -3.83 8.00 -10.08
CA PRO A 6 -2.80 8.47 -11.01
C PRO A 6 -2.54 7.47 -12.14
N HIS A 7 -2.62 6.17 -11.83
CA HIS A 7 -2.47 5.08 -12.78
C HIS A 7 -3.51 4.01 -12.51
N VAL A 8 -3.95 3.34 -13.57
CA VAL A 8 -4.86 2.20 -13.52
C VAL A 8 -4.35 1.09 -14.42
N TYR A 9 -4.70 -0.15 -14.09
CA TYR A 9 -4.23 -1.32 -14.82
C TYR A 9 -5.42 -2.19 -15.21
N SER A 10 -5.41 -2.71 -16.43
CA SER A 10 -6.47 -3.59 -16.94
C SER A 10 -5.94 -4.94 -17.41
N ASP A 11 -4.62 -5.11 -17.46
CA ASP A 11 -4.01 -6.36 -17.87
C ASP A 11 -4.04 -7.39 -16.72
N PRO A 12 -4.39 -8.66 -16.99
CA PRO A 12 -4.55 -9.67 -15.94
C PRO A 12 -3.29 -9.93 -15.13
N LEU A 13 -2.10 -9.81 -15.73
CA LEU A 13 -0.84 -10.11 -15.07
C LEU A 13 -0.52 -9.07 -13.99
N THR A 14 -0.69 -7.78 -14.30
CA THR A 14 -0.48 -6.69 -13.34
C THR A 14 -1.55 -6.71 -12.25
N ILE A 15 -2.80 -7.02 -12.59
CA ILE A 15 -3.87 -7.19 -11.60
C ILE A 15 -3.51 -8.30 -10.60
N ALA A 16 -3.08 -9.47 -11.08
CA ALA A 16 -2.65 -10.57 -10.21
C ALA A 16 -1.45 -10.21 -9.32
N ALA A 17 -0.51 -9.39 -9.83
CA ALA A 17 0.60 -8.87 -9.05
C ALA A 17 0.13 -7.91 -7.94
N LEU A 18 -0.82 -7.02 -8.24
CA LEU A 18 -1.44 -6.13 -7.26
C LEU A 18 -2.22 -6.91 -6.20
N GLU A 19 -2.95 -7.96 -6.58
CA GLU A 19 -3.66 -8.84 -5.65
C GLU A 19 -2.70 -9.59 -4.72
N THR A 20 -1.60 -10.10 -5.27
CA THR A 20 -0.55 -10.77 -4.49
C THR A 20 0.03 -9.80 -3.45
N LEU A 21 0.39 -8.60 -3.88
CA LEU A 21 0.92 -7.55 -3.02
C LEU A 21 -0.10 -7.12 -1.94
N ALA A 22 -1.39 -7.05 -2.30
CA ALA A 22 -2.45 -6.75 -1.35
C ALA A 22 -2.56 -7.84 -0.26
N GLY A 23 -2.36 -9.11 -0.63
CA GLY A 23 -2.29 -10.23 0.30
C GLY A 23 -1.11 -10.15 1.29
N GLU A 24 -0.02 -9.50 0.90
CA GLU A 24 1.14 -9.25 1.79
C GLU A 24 0.89 -8.12 2.81
N LEU A 25 -0.27 -7.45 2.75
CA LEU A 25 -0.60 -6.29 3.60
C LEU A 25 -1.89 -6.51 4.42
N PRO A 26 -1.95 -7.55 5.29
CA PRO A 26 -3.03 -7.75 6.24
C PRO A 26 -3.07 -6.60 7.26
N GLY A 27 -4.27 -6.38 7.81
CA GLY A 27 -4.49 -5.34 8.83
C GLY A 27 -3.64 -5.58 10.07
N GLN A 28 -3.27 -4.48 10.73
CA GLN A 28 -2.43 -4.43 11.95
C GLN A 28 -1.00 -4.95 11.79
N ALA A 29 -0.58 -5.36 10.59
CA ALA A 29 0.78 -5.79 10.38
C ALA A 29 1.75 -4.60 10.33
N ARG A 30 2.90 -4.72 10.99
CA ARG A 30 4.01 -3.78 10.87
C ARG A 30 4.84 -4.13 9.63
N VAL A 31 5.01 -3.17 8.74
CA VAL A 31 5.70 -3.37 7.46
C VAL A 31 6.60 -2.18 7.16
N MET A 32 7.62 -2.44 6.36
CA MET A 32 8.38 -1.43 5.64
C MET A 32 8.16 -1.66 4.15
N LEU A 33 7.51 -0.69 3.50
CA LEU A 33 7.36 -0.65 2.05
C LEU A 33 8.61 -0.02 1.45
N VAL A 34 9.17 -0.67 0.44
CA VAL A 34 10.16 -0.05 -0.44
C VAL A 34 9.43 0.34 -1.71
N LEU A 35 9.45 1.62 -2.05
CA LEU A 35 8.78 2.14 -3.24
C LEU A 35 9.69 2.02 -4.47
N LYS A 36 9.09 2.14 -5.66
CA LYS A 36 9.80 2.08 -6.95
C LYS A 36 10.83 3.19 -7.13
N ASP A 37 10.62 4.35 -6.50
CA ASP A 37 11.56 5.48 -6.49
C ASP A 37 12.74 5.28 -5.51
N GLY A 38 12.76 4.16 -4.77
CA GLY A 38 13.79 3.83 -3.79
C GLY A 38 13.52 4.34 -2.37
N SER A 39 12.49 5.17 -2.18
CA SER A 39 12.07 5.62 -0.86
C SER A 39 11.50 4.47 -0.02
N ARG A 40 11.48 4.65 1.30
CA ARG A 40 11.04 3.63 2.26
C ARG A 40 10.03 4.23 3.23
N VAL A 41 8.92 3.52 3.43
CA VAL A 41 7.85 3.93 4.34
C VAL A 41 7.59 2.79 5.32
N ALA A 42 7.83 3.03 6.60
CA ALA A 42 7.57 2.06 7.66
C ALA A 42 6.31 2.45 8.43
N GLY A 43 5.47 1.47 8.73
CA GLY A 43 4.19 1.73 9.36
C GLY A 43 3.40 0.48 9.72
N THR A 44 2.33 0.68 10.47
CA THR A 44 1.33 -0.35 10.77
C THR A 44 0.18 -0.23 9.78
N VAL A 45 -0.21 -1.33 9.13
CA VAL A 45 -1.35 -1.35 8.20
C VAL A 45 -2.65 -1.08 8.95
N VAL A 46 -3.22 0.11 8.75
CA VAL A 46 -4.50 0.51 9.36
C VAL A 46 -5.68 0.38 8.40
N MET A 47 -5.42 0.46 7.09
CA MET A 47 -6.39 0.11 6.06
C MET A 47 -5.74 -0.84 5.07
N ARG A 48 -6.32 -2.04 4.97
CA ARG A 48 -5.89 -3.04 3.99
C ARG A 48 -6.14 -2.52 2.57
N PRO A 49 -5.24 -2.81 1.63
CA PRO A 49 -5.51 -2.51 0.24
C PRO A 49 -6.62 -3.40 -0.31
N CYS A 50 -7.58 -2.77 -0.98
CA CYS A 50 -8.64 -3.42 -1.74
C CYS A 50 -8.57 -2.91 -3.17
N LEU A 51 -8.43 -3.82 -4.13
CA LEU A 51 -8.51 -3.48 -5.55
C LEU A 51 -9.91 -2.96 -5.86
N GLN A 52 -9.96 -1.78 -6.50
CA GLN A 52 -11.19 -1.10 -6.87
C GLN A 52 -11.04 -0.53 -8.27
N HIS A 53 -12.17 -0.29 -8.94
CA HIS A 53 -12.16 0.38 -10.23
C HIS A 53 -11.91 1.87 -10.06
N PHE A 54 -10.96 2.39 -10.83
CA PHE A 54 -10.60 3.81 -10.90
C PHE A 54 -10.59 4.26 -12.37
N SER A 55 -10.67 5.57 -12.56
CA SER A 55 -10.32 6.25 -13.81
C SER A 55 -9.00 7.01 -13.63
N ASP A 56 -8.14 6.97 -14.64
CA ASP A 56 -6.90 7.76 -14.66
C ASP A 56 -7.12 9.15 -15.31
N PRO A 57 -6.10 10.04 -15.33
CA PRO A 57 -6.21 11.36 -15.98
C PRO A 57 -6.42 11.32 -17.51
N ALA A 58 -6.20 10.18 -18.16
CA ALA A 58 -6.48 9.95 -19.57
C ALA A 58 -7.87 9.32 -19.81
N GLU A 59 -8.73 9.35 -18.79
CA GLU A 59 -10.07 8.77 -18.76
C GLU A 59 -10.10 7.27 -19.04
N GLN A 60 -8.98 6.56 -18.85
CA GLN A 60 -8.94 5.11 -18.95
C GLN A 60 -9.47 4.50 -17.66
N ALA A 61 -10.29 3.45 -17.81
CA ALA A 61 -10.80 2.67 -16.70
C ALA A 61 -9.91 1.47 -16.42
N GLY A 62 -9.64 1.21 -15.14
CA GLY A 62 -8.90 0.03 -14.71
C GLY A 62 -8.97 -0.16 -13.21
N VAL A 63 -8.08 -1.00 -12.67
CA VAL A 63 -8.00 -1.34 -11.26
C VAL A 63 -6.70 -0.82 -10.66
N ASN A 64 -6.79 -0.37 -9.40
CA ASN A 64 -5.65 -0.09 -8.54
C ASN A 64 -6.09 -0.26 -7.07
N ALA A 65 -5.19 -0.06 -6.13
CA ALA A 65 -5.47 -0.10 -4.69
C ALA A 65 -4.55 0.85 -3.93
N MET A 66 -5.00 1.27 -2.75
CA MET A 66 -4.20 2.04 -1.80
C MET A 66 -4.10 1.28 -0.47
N VAL A 67 -2.94 1.31 0.14
CA VAL A 67 -2.75 0.91 1.54
C VAL A 67 -2.60 2.15 2.42
N ARG A 68 -3.14 2.11 3.63
CA ARG A 68 -2.89 3.14 4.65
C ARG A 68 -2.05 2.56 5.77
N LEU A 69 -0.97 3.26 6.09
CA LEU A 69 -0.10 2.95 7.20
C LEU A 69 -0.14 4.09 8.23
N ASP A 70 -0.14 3.74 9.51
CA ASP A 70 0.24 4.68 10.57
C ASP A 70 1.76 4.60 10.78
N ASP A 71 2.42 5.76 10.80
CA ASP A 71 3.88 5.87 10.96
C ASP A 71 4.32 5.33 12.33
N LEU A 72 5.41 4.54 12.35
CA LEU A 72 5.92 3.95 13.59
C LEU A 72 6.68 4.94 14.47
N ALA A 73 7.28 5.99 13.89
CA ALA A 73 8.12 6.97 14.59
C ALA A 73 7.35 8.25 14.93
N ARG A 74 6.34 8.62 14.14
CA ARG A 74 5.54 9.82 14.33
C ARG A 74 4.08 9.46 14.59
N ILE A 75 3.70 9.52 15.87
CA ILE A 75 2.32 9.33 16.30
C ILE A 75 1.40 10.28 15.53
N SER A 76 0.29 9.75 15.02
CA SER A 76 -0.73 10.47 14.21
C SER A 76 -0.31 10.86 12.79
N GLN A 77 0.89 10.50 12.33
CA GLN A 77 1.23 10.62 10.90
C GLN A 77 0.73 9.38 10.14
N GLN A 78 -0.07 9.60 9.10
CA GLN A 78 -0.55 8.53 8.23
C GLN A 78 0.07 8.63 6.84
N HIS A 79 0.37 7.48 6.25
CA HIS A 79 0.85 7.35 4.88
C HIS A 79 -0.20 6.64 4.03
N VAL A 80 -0.61 7.26 2.93
CA VAL A 80 -1.50 6.65 1.93
C VAL A 80 -0.65 6.36 0.70
N ILE A 81 -0.47 5.07 0.38
CA ILE A 81 0.45 4.63 -0.66
C ILE A 81 -0.32 3.82 -1.70
N TRP A 82 -0.12 4.16 -2.98
CA TRP A 82 -0.63 3.37 -4.10
C TRP A 82 0.15 2.06 -4.23
N LEU A 83 -0.55 0.94 -4.41
CA LEU A 83 0.09 -0.37 -4.49
C LEU A 83 1.02 -0.48 -5.70
N ASP A 84 0.67 0.16 -6.82
CA ASP A 84 1.52 0.15 -8.00
C ASP A 84 2.85 0.89 -7.82
N SER A 85 2.97 1.74 -6.80
CA SER A 85 4.25 2.38 -6.44
C SER A 85 5.12 1.50 -5.54
N VAL A 86 4.60 0.41 -4.98
CA VAL A 86 5.35 -0.47 -4.09
C VAL A 86 6.18 -1.44 -4.92
N ARG A 87 7.47 -1.54 -4.58
CA ARG A 87 8.41 -2.49 -5.18
C ARG A 87 8.55 -3.74 -4.33
N GLN A 88 8.53 -3.59 -3.00
CA GLN A 88 8.75 -4.70 -2.07
C GLN A 88 8.09 -4.42 -0.72
N VAL A 89 7.53 -5.47 -0.10
CA VAL A 89 7.03 -5.46 1.29
C VAL A 89 8.01 -6.20 2.18
N LEU A 90 8.44 -5.56 3.26
CA LEU A 90 9.27 -6.18 4.29
C LEU A 90 8.47 -6.24 5.59
N ARG A 91 8.27 -7.44 6.14
CA ARG A 91 7.65 -7.60 7.46
C ARG A 91 8.61 -7.12 8.54
N LEU A 92 8.16 -6.17 9.35
CA LEU A 92 8.83 -5.82 10.60
C LEU A 92 8.15 -6.69 11.64
N GLY A 93 8.92 -7.51 12.37
CA GLY A 93 8.34 -8.35 13.42
C GLY A 93 7.55 -7.54 14.46
N GLU A 94 6.91 -8.25 15.38
CA GLU A 94 6.32 -7.61 16.55
C GLU A 94 7.41 -6.82 17.32
N PRO A 95 7.08 -5.67 17.91
CA PRO A 95 8.04 -4.95 18.75
C PRO A 95 8.51 -5.90 19.85
N GLY A 96 9.82 -5.95 20.09
CA GLY A 96 10.35 -6.73 21.20
C GLY A 96 9.76 -6.21 22.52
N PRO A 97 9.61 -7.07 23.55
CA PRO A 97 9.19 -6.62 24.87
C PRO A 97 10.26 -5.67 25.44
N GLY A 98 10.11 -4.36 25.22
CA GLY A 98 11.07 -3.33 25.60
C GLY A 98 11.16 -2.12 24.67
N GLU A 99 10.51 -2.13 23.50
CA GLU A 99 10.53 -1.00 22.56
C GLU A 99 9.41 0.03 22.79
N VAL A 100 8.56 -0.17 23.80
CA VAL A 100 7.60 0.85 24.25
C VAL A 100 8.28 1.75 25.28
N LEU A 101 8.87 2.85 24.79
CA LEU A 101 9.30 3.97 25.64
C LEU A 101 8.10 4.83 26.04
#